data_AF-A0A3E0BV63-F1
#
_entry.id   AF-A0A3E0BV63-F1
#
_cell.length_a   1.000
_cell.length_b   1.000
_cell.length_c   1.000
_cell.angle_alpha   90.00
_cell.angle_beta   90.00
_cell.angle_gamma   90.00
#
_symmetry.space_group_name_H-M   'P 1'
#
loop_
_entity.id
_entity.type
_entity.pdbx_description
1 polymer ?
#
loop_
_entity_poly.entity_id
_entity_poly.type
_entity_poly.pdbx_seq_one_letter_code
_entity_poly.pdbx_strand_id
1 'polypeptide(L)' 'MPEVADIFRARGPAWRRTVHLSLGQLKVMSAIEQCRSAALGGHVLRCSGCARTEIAYNSCLMGSSV' A
#
# COMPACT_ATOMS: atom_id res chain seq x y z
N MET A 1 9.01 6.86 10.52
CA MET A 1 8.88 5.40 10.72
C MET A 1 8.50 4.80 9.39
N PRO A 2 9.24 3.80 8.86
CA PRO A 2 8.87 3.17 7.58
C PRO A 2 7.57 2.39 7.74
N GLU A 3 6.71 2.44 6.73
CA GLU A 3 5.55 1.57 6.64
C GLU A 3 5.94 0.22 6.01
N VAL A 4 5.07 -0.79 6.17
CA VAL A 4 5.29 -2.11 5.54
C VAL A 4 5.42 -1.99 4.02
N ALA A 5 4.65 -1.08 3.39
CA ALA A 5 4.74 -0.81 1.96
C ALA A 5 6.13 -0.31 1.54
N ASP A 6 6.82 0.47 2.38
CA ASP A 6 8.17 0.97 2.09
C ASP A 6 9.19 -0.18 2.07
N ILE A 7 9.06 -1.14 2.99
CA ILE A 7 9.92 -2.32 3.05
C ILE A 7 9.75 -3.16 1.78
N PHE A 8 8.49 -3.38 1.35
CA PHE A 8 8.20 -4.15 0.15
C PHE A 8 8.72 -3.45 -1.10
N ARG A 9 8.50 -2.14 -1.26
CA ARG A 9 9.05 -1.36 -2.38
C ARG A 9 10.58 -1.40 -2.43
N ALA A 10 11.25 -1.26 -1.28
CA ALA A 10 12.70 -1.20 -1.22
C ALA A 10 13.40 -2.57 -1.34
N ARG A 11 12.80 -3.65 -0.82
CA ARG A 11 13.45 -4.96 -0.65
C ARG A 11 12.73 -6.10 -1.37
N GLY A 12 11.44 -5.96 -1.63
CA GLY A 12 10.59 -6.96 -2.25
C GLY A 12 11.06 -7.43 -3.63
N PRO A 13 11.47 -6.55 -4.56
CA PRO A 13 11.93 -6.98 -5.89
C PRO A 13 13.15 -7.93 -5.85
N ALA A 14 14.12 -7.66 -4.95
CA ALA A 14 15.28 -8.52 -4.79
C ALA A 14 14.90 -9.85 -4.13
N TRP A 15 14.12 -9.80 -3.06
CA TRP A 15 13.69 -11.00 -2.33
C TRP A 15 12.82 -11.94 -3.17
N ARG A 16 11.92 -11.40 -4.01
CA ARG A 16 11.07 -12.20 -4.92
C ARG A 16 11.86 -13.09 -5.88
N ARG A 17 13.12 -12.76 -6.17
CA ARG A 17 13.99 -13.58 -7.05
C ARG A 17 14.63 -14.75 -6.31
N THR A 18 14.61 -14.77 -4.98
CA THR A 18 15.26 -15.80 -4.16
C THR A 18 14.29 -16.86 -3.64
N VAL A 19 12.99 -16.69 -3.87
CA VAL A 19 11.94 -17.57 -3.35
C VAL A 19 10.90 -17.89 -4.42
N HIS A 20 10.32 -19.10 -4.35
CA HIS A 20 9.15 -19.44 -5.16
C HIS A 20 7.88 -19.01 -4.42
N LEU A 21 7.10 -18.12 -5.05
CA LEU A 21 5.89 -17.56 -4.48
C LEU A 21 4.66 -18.04 -5.25
N SER A 22 3.59 -18.32 -4.52
CA SER A 22 2.29 -18.56 -5.12
C SER A 22 1.74 -17.28 -5.74
N LEU A 23 0.82 -17.43 -6.70
CA LEU A 23 0.13 -16.28 -7.30
C LEU A 23 -0.59 -15.42 -6.24
N GLY A 24 -1.17 -16.06 -5.21
CA GLY A 24 -1.82 -15.36 -4.10
C GLY A 24 -0.83 -14.50 -3.30
N GLN A 25 0.36 -15.04 -3.01
CA GLN A 25 1.42 -14.28 -2.33
C GLN A 25 1.86 -13.08 -3.18
N LEU A 26 2.08 -13.27 -4.48
CA LEU A 26 2.44 -12.18 -5.38
C LEU A 26 1.38 -11.07 -5.42
N LYS A 27 0.09 -11.43 -5.43
CA LYS A 27 -1.02 -10.46 -5.37
C LYS A 27 -1.03 -9.68 -4.06
N VAL A 28 -0.82 -10.34 -2.93
CA VAL A 28 -0.72 -9.67 -1.62
C VAL A 28 0.47 -8.71 -1.60
N MET A 29 1.64 -9.12 -2.12
CA MET A 29 2.81 -8.25 -2.20
C MET A 29 2.52 -6.99 -3.05
N SER A 30 1.94 -7.16 -4.23
CA SER A 30 1.57 -6.05 -5.11
C SER A 30 0.51 -5.14 -4.50
N ALA A 31 -0.46 -5.70 -3.76
CA ALA A 31 -1.44 -4.91 -3.02
C ALA A 31 -0.73 -4.04 -1.97
N ILE A 32 0.12 -4.64 -1.12
CA ILE A 32 0.91 -3.96 -0.08
C ILE A 32 1.74 -2.81 -0.66
N GLU A 33 2.38 -3.00 -1.80
CA GLU A 33 3.20 -1.97 -2.47
C GLU A 33 2.39 -0.74 -2.91
N GLN A 34 1.09 -0.92 -3.18
CA GLN A 34 0.17 0.14 -3.62
C GLN A 34 -0.63 0.78 -2.47
N CYS A 35 -0.67 0.15 -1.29
CA CYS A 35 -1.42 0.66 -0.14
C CYS A 35 -0.93 2.05 0.28
N ARG A 36 -1.86 2.86 0.79
CA ARG A 36 -1.59 4.21 1.30
C ARG A 36 -0.88 5.11 0.27
N SER A 37 -1.16 4.91 -1.01
CA SER A 37 -0.72 5.77 -2.09
C SER A 37 -1.91 6.42 -2.80
N ALA A 38 -1.63 7.50 -3.55
CA ALA A 38 -2.65 8.17 -4.36
C ALA A 38 -3.28 7.25 -5.42
N ALA A 39 -2.59 6.17 -5.82
CA ALA A 39 -3.10 5.20 -6.79
C ALA A 39 -4.39 4.49 -6.32
N LEU A 40 -4.56 4.31 -5.00
CA LEU A 40 -5.78 3.73 -4.42
C LEU A 40 -6.81 4.77 -3.97
N GLY A 41 -6.56 6.05 -4.26
CA GLY A 41 -7.36 7.16 -3.76
C GLY A 41 -7.19 7.40 -2.26
N GLY A 42 -7.98 8.32 -1.73
CA GLY A 42 -7.93 8.69 -0.32
C GLY A 42 -9.00 9.70 0.06
N HIS A 43 -8.91 10.18 1.28
CA HIS A 43 -9.84 11.12 1.89
C HIS A 43 -9.08 12.34 2.40
N VAL A 44 -9.74 13.49 2.32
CA VAL A 44 -9.32 14.71 2.98
C VAL A 44 -10.05 14.78 4.31
N LEU A 45 -9.31 14.65 5.41
CA LEU A 45 -9.83 14.75 6.77
C LEU A 45 -9.69 16.20 7.22
N ARG A 46 -10.76 16.80 7.74
CA ARG A 46 -10.73 18.15 8.32
C ARG A 46 -11.14 18.08 9.78
N CYS A 47 -10.27 18.58 10.67
CA CYS A 47 -10.59 18.71 12.08
C CYS A 47 -11.64 19.82 12.27
N SER A 48 -12.76 19.51 12.93
CA SER A 48 -13.82 20.47 13.21
C SER A 48 -13.42 21.55 14.23
N GLY A 49 -12.48 21.25 15.12
CA GLY A 49 -12.05 22.17 16.19
C GLY A 49 -10.95 23.16 15.78
N CYS A 50 -9.97 22.74 14.97
CA CYS A 50 -8.83 23.59 14.59
C CYS A 50 -8.70 23.84 13.08
N ALA A 51 -9.66 23.36 12.27
CA ALA A 51 -9.69 23.46 10.81
C ALA A 51 -8.49 22.84 10.06
N ARG A 52 -7.57 22.16 10.76
CA ARG A 52 -6.45 21.44 10.13
C ARG A 52 -6.97 20.39 9.16
N THR A 53 -6.29 20.29 8.02
CA THR A 53 -6.59 19.32 6.98
C THR A 53 -5.45 18.31 6.86
N GLU A 54 -5.79 17.03 6.74
CA GLU A 54 -4.85 15.93 6.54
C GLU A 54 -5.33 15.06 5.38
N ILE A 55 -4.41 14.50 4.61
CA ILE A 55 -4.71 13.56 3.53
C ILE A 55 -4.45 12.15 4.05
N ALA A 56 -5.48 11.31 4.01
CA ALA A 56 -5.39 9.90 4.36
C ALA A 56 -5.64 9.05 3.11
N TYR A 57 -4.61 8.36 2.62
CA TYR A 57 -4.75 7.43 1.50
C TYR A 57 -5.39 6.11 1.93
N ASN A 58 -6.06 5.44 1.02
CA ASN A 58 -6.81 4.21 1.30
C ASN A 58 -5.89 3.04 1.68
N SER A 59 -6.43 2.11 2.48
CA SER A 59 -5.77 0.85 2.81
C SER A 59 -5.66 -0.07 1.60
N CYS A 60 -4.98 -1.19 1.78
CA CYS A 60 -4.86 -2.23 0.77
C CYS A 60 -6.21 -2.69 0.22
N LEU A 61 -6.27 -2.86 -1.09
CA LEU A 61 -7.40 -3.50 -1.77
C LEU A 61 -6.88 -4.77 -2.44
N MET A 62 -7.58 -5.87 -2.22
CA MET A 62 -7.35 -7.08 -3.00
C MET A 62 -8.08 -6.90 -4.33
N GLY A 63 -7.36 -6.43 -5.34
CA GLY A 63 -7.91 -6.34 -6.69
C GLY A 63 -8.35 -7.73 -7.17
N SER A 64 -9.61 -7.85 -7.60
CA SER A 64 -10.01 -8.95 -8.48
C SER A 64 -9.13 -8.86 -9.72
N SER A 65 -8.42 -9.94 -10.03
CA SER A 65 -7.55 -10.04 -11.21
C SER A 65 -8.27 -9.46 -12.44
N VAL A 66 -7.74 -8.37 -12.99
CA VAL A 66 -7.95 -8.03 -14.40
C VAL A 66 -6.80 -8.60 -15.19
#